data_AF-R0NKM3-F1
#
_entry.id   AF-R0NKM3-F1
#
_cell.length_a   1.000
_cell.length_b   1.000
_cell.length_c   1.000
_cell.angle_alpha   90.00
_cell.angle_beta   90.00
_cell.angle_gamma   90.00
#
_symmetry.space_group_name_H-M   'P 1'
#
loop_
_entity.id
_entity.type
_entity.pdbx_description
1 polymer ?
#
loop_
_entity_poly.entity_id
_entity_poly.type
_entity_poly.pdbx_seq_one_letter_code
_entity_poly.pdbx_strand_id
1 'polypeptide(L)'
;LGTNPLSADSDGDGRSDLVEVEEGTNPLEKDLQDIDQTSITEPSSVFMEMKQKISDMMESHYKEFIQALISIETGIENEQDLEDLYTYYMRTDAVSLLSSDLETSPQRG
;
A
#
# COMPACT_ATOMS: atom_id res chain seq x y z
N LEU A 1 -17.94 -9.05 36.94
CA LEU A 1 -18.03 -8.33 35.65
C LEU A 1 -17.54 -6.93 35.94
N GLY A 2 -16.38 -6.56 35.40
CA GLY A 2 -15.66 -5.33 35.71
C GLY A 2 -16.05 -4.15 34.82
N THR A 3 -17.29 -4.15 34.29
CA THR A 3 -17.82 -3.10 33.44
C THR A 3 -17.98 -1.80 34.21
N ASN A 4 -17.86 -0.68 33.51
CA ASN A 4 -18.01 0.62 34.12
C ASN A 4 -19.50 0.96 34.21
N PRO A 5 -20.13 1.09 35.40
CA PRO A 5 -21.56 1.40 35.50
C PRO A 5 -21.94 2.79 34.98
N LEU A 6 -20.95 3.63 34.66
CA LEU A 6 -21.14 4.94 34.02
C LEU A 6 -20.91 4.91 32.50
N SER A 7 -20.45 3.78 31.93
CA SER A 7 -20.28 3.58 30.49
C SER A 7 -21.18 2.45 30.03
N ALA A 8 -22.05 2.71 29.05
CA ALA A 8 -22.89 1.66 28.48
C ALA A 8 -22.12 0.75 27.51
N ASP A 9 -20.93 1.17 27.11
CA ASP A 9 -19.95 0.52 26.23
C ASP A 9 -18.59 0.68 26.93
N SER A 10 -18.12 -0.38 27.58
CA SER A 10 -17.01 -0.34 28.52
C SER A 10 -15.64 -0.40 27.82
N ASP A 11 -15.55 -0.94 26.61
CA ASP A 11 -14.31 -1.01 25.82
C ASP A 11 -14.25 -0.04 24.63
N GLY A 12 -15.36 0.63 24.32
CA GLY A 12 -15.45 1.67 23.31
C GLY A 12 -15.41 1.15 21.89
N ASP A 13 -15.97 -0.03 21.63
CA ASP A 13 -16.06 -0.61 20.30
C ASP A 13 -17.35 -0.25 19.54
N GLY A 14 -18.31 0.37 20.22
CA GLY A 14 -19.60 0.80 19.66
C GLY A 14 -20.75 -0.16 19.92
N ARG A 15 -20.51 -1.32 20.55
CA ARG A 15 -21.55 -2.20 21.11
C ARG A 15 -21.71 -1.91 22.60
N SER A 16 -22.93 -2.08 23.11
CA SER A 16 -23.15 -1.91 24.55
C SER A 16 -22.83 -3.20 25.30
N ASP A 17 -22.34 -3.08 26.53
CA ASP A 17 -21.99 -4.21 27.41
C ASP A 17 -23.10 -5.28 27.51
N LEU A 18 -24.37 -4.85 27.44
CA LEU A 18 -25.52 -5.74 27.51
C LEU A 18 -25.66 -6.61 26.26
N VAL A 19 -25.45 -6.03 25.09
CA VAL A 19 -25.52 -6.74 23.79
C VAL A 19 -24.40 -7.77 23.71
N GLU A 20 -23.19 -7.38 24.11
CA GLU A 20 -22.03 -8.27 24.14
C GLU A 20 -22.24 -9.46 25.08
N VAL A 21 -22.78 -9.22 26.28
CA VAL A 21 -23.13 -10.29 27.23
C VAL A 21 -24.23 -11.22 26.69
N GLU A 22 -25.23 -10.68 25.99
CA GLU A 22 -26.29 -11.49 25.36
C GLU A 22 -25.75 -12.34 24.20
N GLU A 23 -24.76 -11.84 23.46
CA GLU A 23 -24.10 -12.54 22.36
C GLU A 23 -22.95 -13.45 22.82
N GLY A 24 -22.57 -13.37 24.10
CA GLY A 24 -21.51 -14.18 24.70
C GLY A 24 -20.10 -13.67 24.42
N THR A 25 -19.95 -12.41 23.98
CA THR A 25 -18.67 -11.71 23.88
C THR A 25 -18.32 -11.01 25.21
N ASN A 26 -17.13 -10.40 25.28
CA ASN A 26 -16.58 -9.87 26.52
C ASN A 26 -16.66 -8.34 26.51
N PRO A 27 -17.47 -7.70 27.39
CA PRO A 27 -17.72 -6.25 27.39
C PRO A 27 -16.51 -5.39 27.83
N LEU A 28 -15.33 -6.00 27.93
CA LEU A 28 -14.07 -5.32 28.26
C LEU A 28 -13.02 -5.56 27.17
N GLU A 29 -13.42 -6.19 26.07
CA GLU A 29 -12.56 -6.62 24.99
C GLU A 29 -13.19 -6.31 23.65
N LYS A 30 -12.68 -5.22 23.06
CA LYS A 30 -13.13 -4.69 21.78
C LYS A 30 -13.30 -5.77 20.71
N ASP A 31 -14.52 -5.94 20.21
CA ASP A 31 -14.83 -6.83 19.12
C ASP A 31 -14.34 -6.21 17.80
N LEU A 32 -13.14 -6.61 17.38
CA LEU A 32 -12.50 -6.14 16.13
C LEU A 32 -13.26 -6.57 14.86
N GLN A 33 -14.37 -7.30 14.99
CA GLN A 33 -15.16 -7.85 13.89
C GLN A 33 -16.05 -6.80 13.21
N ASP A 34 -16.33 -5.66 13.86
CA ASP A 34 -17.17 -4.58 13.31
C ASP A 34 -16.35 -3.32 12.96
N ILE A 35 -15.02 -3.43 12.96
CA ILE A 35 -14.22 -2.45 12.24
C ILE A 35 -14.47 -2.74 10.77
N ASP A 36 -15.16 -1.82 10.08
CA ASP A 36 -15.05 -1.70 8.63
C ASP A 36 -13.55 -1.57 8.32
N GLN A 37 -12.94 -2.71 8.04
CA GLN A 37 -11.53 -2.92 7.84
C GLN A 37 -11.12 -2.42 6.44
N THR A 38 -11.65 -1.27 6.06
CA THR A 38 -11.31 -0.55 4.84
C THR A 38 -10.62 0.78 5.11
N SER A 39 -10.52 1.23 6.38
CA SER A 39 -10.21 2.65 6.61
C SER A 39 -8.97 3.05 7.43
N ILE A 40 -8.17 2.17 8.05
CA ILE A 40 -6.92 2.64 8.71
C ILE A 40 -5.67 1.74 8.62
N THR A 41 -5.69 0.57 7.98
CA THR A 41 -4.47 -0.26 7.84
C THR A 41 -4.21 -0.77 6.43
N GLU A 42 -5.19 -0.71 5.54
CA GLU A 42 -5.00 -1.13 4.16
C GLU A 42 -4.70 0.09 3.28
N PRO A 43 -3.65 0.05 2.44
CA PRO A 43 -3.52 1.06 1.40
C PRO A 43 -4.83 1.09 0.61
N SER A 44 -5.35 2.30 0.36
CA SER A 44 -6.61 2.53 -0.36
C SER A 44 -6.78 1.51 -1.50
N SER A 45 -7.97 0.94 -1.67
CA SER A 45 -8.25 -0.03 -2.76
C SER A 45 -7.72 0.45 -4.12
N VAL A 46 -7.78 1.75 -4.37
CA VAL A 46 -7.21 2.42 -5.55
C VAL A 46 -5.68 2.27 -5.64
N PHE A 47 -4.96 2.42 -4.53
CA PHE A 47 -3.51 2.21 -4.47
C PHE A 47 -3.15 0.74 -4.71
N MET A 48 -3.90 -0.21 -4.13
CA MET A 48 -3.67 -1.65 -4.40
C MET A 48 -3.91 -1.99 -5.86
N GLU A 49 -4.98 -1.45 -6.46
CA GLU A 49 -5.24 -1.61 -7.89
C GLU A 49 -4.12 -1.01 -8.76
N MET A 50 -3.65 0.19 -8.43
CA MET A 50 -2.53 0.82 -9.13
C MET A 50 -1.24 0.01 -8.97
N LYS A 51 -0.95 -0.45 -7.76
CA LYS A 51 0.22 -1.29 -7.47
C LYS A 51 0.17 -2.59 -8.25
N GLN A 52 -0.98 -3.26 -8.27
CA GLN A 52 -1.15 -4.50 -9.03
C GLN A 52 -0.95 -4.27 -10.53
N LYS A 53 -1.56 -3.21 -11.09
CA LYS A 53 -1.38 -2.87 -12.50
C LYS A 53 0.07 -2.55 -12.86
N ILE A 54 0.78 -1.80 -12.01
CA ILE A 54 2.21 -1.51 -12.19
C ILE A 54 3.03 -2.80 -12.11
N SER A 55 2.72 -3.69 -11.16
CA SER A 55 3.39 -4.99 -11.02
C SER A 55 3.20 -5.86 -12.26
N ASP A 56 1.97 -5.98 -12.75
CA ASP A 56 1.64 -6.75 -13.95
C ASP A 56 2.38 -6.20 -15.18
N MET A 57 2.45 -4.88 -15.31
CA MET A 57 3.23 -4.21 -16.35
C MET A 57 4.73 -4.46 -16.22
N MET A 58 5.28 -4.47 -15.01
CA MET A 58 6.70 -4.78 -14.79
C MET A 58 7.05 -6.23 -15.12
N GLU A 59 6.14 -7.18 -14.92
CA GLU A 59 6.40 -8.60 -15.21
C GLU A 59 6.27 -8.95 -16.70
N SER A 60 5.25 -8.41 -17.36
CA SER A 60 4.91 -8.78 -18.76
C SER A 60 5.41 -7.78 -19.81
N HIS A 61 5.61 -6.52 -19.41
CA HIS A 61 5.90 -5.38 -20.29
C HIS A 61 6.99 -4.49 -19.69
N TYR A 62 8.01 -5.12 -19.09
CA TYR A 62 9.10 -4.42 -18.39
C TYR A 62 9.75 -3.35 -19.28
N LYS A 63 10.04 -3.70 -20.54
CA LYS A 63 10.71 -2.82 -21.49
C LYS A 63 9.88 -1.56 -21.74
N GLU A 64 8.60 -1.73 -22.07
CA GLU A 64 7.68 -0.64 -22.38
C GLU A 64 7.46 0.25 -21.15
N PHE A 65 7.38 -0.35 -19.96
CA PHE A 65 7.28 0.38 -18.71
C PHE A 65 8.52 1.24 -18.45
N ILE A 66 9.73 0.67 -18.58
CA ILE A 66 10.97 1.44 -18.39
C ILE A 66 11.12 2.51 -19.47
N GLN A 67 10.78 2.22 -20.73
CA GLN A 67 10.77 3.22 -21.80
C GLN A 67 9.80 4.37 -21.50
N ALA A 68 8.61 4.08 -20.96
CA ALA A 68 7.68 5.13 -20.55
C ALA A 68 8.26 6.02 -19.43
N LEU A 69 8.93 5.42 -18.43
CA LEU A 69 9.58 6.19 -17.35
C LEU A 69 10.71 7.07 -17.89
N ILE A 70 11.56 6.52 -18.78
CA ILE A 70 12.64 7.29 -19.42
C ILE A 70 12.05 8.45 -20.24
N SER A 71 10.98 8.20 -20.99
CA SER A 71 10.31 9.24 -21.78
C SER A 71 9.75 10.36 -20.90
N ILE A 72 9.13 10.02 -19.75
CA ILE A 72 8.62 10.99 -18.78
C ILE A 72 9.74 11.84 -18.17
N GLU A 73 10.85 11.22 -17.78
CA GLU A 73 11.98 11.91 -17.12
C GLU A 73 12.77 12.79 -18.10
N THR A 74 13.04 12.27 -19.30
CA THR A 74 13.92 12.92 -20.27
C THR A 74 13.17 13.81 -21.27
N GLY A 75 11.86 13.64 -21.39
CA GLY A 75 11.03 14.28 -22.43
C GLY A 75 11.26 13.73 -23.84
N ILE A 76 11.97 12.60 -23.98
CA ILE A 76 12.26 11.98 -25.28
C ILE A 76 11.03 11.20 -25.76
N GLU A 77 10.49 11.58 -26.91
CA GLU A 77 9.36 10.89 -27.56
C GLU A 77 9.78 10.09 -28.80
N ASN A 78 10.99 10.30 -29.31
CA ASN A 78 11.50 9.56 -30.45
C ASN A 78 11.79 8.10 -30.06
N GLU A 79 11.14 7.17 -30.74
CA GLU A 79 11.22 5.73 -30.43
C GLU A 79 12.65 5.17 -30.54
N GLN A 80 13.43 5.62 -31.52
CA GLN A 80 14.80 5.14 -31.71
C GLN A 80 15.72 5.66 -30.61
N ASP A 81 15.62 6.95 -30.27
CA ASP A 81 16.42 7.55 -29.20
C ASP A 81 16.06 6.93 -27.84
N LEU A 82 14.78 6.58 -27.63
CA LEU A 82 14.28 5.93 -26.43
C LEU A 82 14.77 4.47 -26.32
N GLU A 83 14.81 3.74 -27.44
CA GLU A 83 15.36 2.39 -27.53
C GLU A 83 16.87 2.36 -27.24
N ASP A 84 17.61 3.29 -27.82
CA ASP A 84 19.05 3.41 -27.64
C ASP A 84 19.38 3.73 -26.18
N LEU A 85 18.60 4.63 -25.57
CA LEU A 85 18.75 5.01 -24.17
C LEU A 85 18.35 3.87 -23.22
N TYR A 86 17.24 3.17 -23.47
CA TYR A 86 16.86 1.96 -22.74
C TYR A 86 17.97 0.90 -22.79
N THR A 87 18.49 0.62 -23.98
CA THR A 87 19.56 -0.36 -24.18
C THR A 87 20.83 0.06 -23.45
N TYR A 88 21.17 1.35 -23.48
CA TYR A 88 22.29 1.91 -22.74
C TYR A 88 22.15 1.69 -21.23
N TYR A 89 20.96 1.95 -20.67
CA TYR A 89 20.69 1.74 -19.25
C TYR A 89 20.79 0.26 -18.84
N MET A 90 20.13 -0.64 -19.59
CA MET A 90 20.17 -2.08 -19.29
C MET A 90 21.55 -2.69 -19.45
N ARG A 91 22.39 -2.14 -20.34
CA ARG A 91 23.75 -2.64 -20.58
C ARG A 91 24.76 -2.15 -19.55
N THR A 92 24.57 -0.95 -19.02
CA THR A 92 25.56 -0.35 -18.12
C THR A 92 25.40 -0.76 -16.66
N ASP A 93 24.28 -1.38 -16.27
CA ASP A 93 23.99 -1.79 -14.88
C ASP A 93 24.17 -0.64 -13.86
N ALA A 94 24.16 0.61 -14.36
CA ALA A 94 24.85 1.72 -13.72
C ALA A 94 23.94 2.77 -13.08
N VAL A 95 22.62 2.70 -13.24
CA VAL A 95 21.75 3.75 -12.75
C VAL A 95 20.51 3.13 -12.16
N SER A 96 20.38 3.26 -10.84
CA SER A 96 19.09 3.10 -10.17
C SER A 96 18.09 4.00 -10.89
N LEU A 97 17.14 3.39 -11.62
CA LEU A 97 16.08 4.10 -12.35
C LEU A 97 15.10 4.81 -11.40
N LEU A 98 15.28 4.58 -10.10
CA LEU A 98 14.57 5.24 -9.03
C LEU A 98 15.49 6.34 -8.47
N SER A 99 14.93 7.53 -8.26
CA SER A 99 15.57 8.51 -7.39
C SER A 99 16.02 7.81 -6.10
N SER A 100 17.20 8.16 -5.60
CA SER A 100 17.75 7.62 -4.34
C SER A 100 16.77 7.72 -3.15
N ASP A 101 15.75 8.59 -3.26
CA ASP A 101 14.65 8.76 -2.32
C ASP A 101 13.64 7.59 -2.27
N LEU A 102 13.56 6.73 -3.29
CA LEU A 102 12.70 5.54 -3.29
C LEU A 102 13.40 4.29 -2.74
N GLU A 103 14.71 4.34 -2.54
CA GLU A 103 15.43 3.31 -1.80
C GLU A 103 15.19 3.54 -0.31
N THR A 104 14.06 3.03 0.20
CA THR A 104 13.81 2.98 1.64
C THR A 104 14.82 2.02 2.27
N SER A 105 16.00 2.55 2.61
CA SER A 105 16.90 1.88 3.53
C SER A 105 16.15 1.70 4.86
N PRO A 106 16.02 0.49 5.40
CA PRO A 106 15.71 0.37 6.81
C PRO A 106 16.92 0.93 7.55
N GLN A 107 16.81 2.17 8.04
CA GLN A 107 17.69 2.69 9.07
C GLN A 107 17.49 1.79 10.30
N ARG A 108 18.28 0.72 10.36
CA ARG A 108 18.46 -0.05 11.58
C ARG A 108 19.24 0.83 12.56
N GLY A 109 18.50 1.51 13.43
CA GLY A 109 18.96 2.04 14.70
C GLY A 109 18.52 1.11 15.82
#